data_AF-T0ZVK4-F1
#
_entry.id   AF-T0ZVK4-F1
#
_cell.length_a   1.000
_cell.length_b   1.000
_cell.length_c   1.000
_cell.angle_alpha   90.00
_cell.angle_beta   90.00
_cell.angle_gamma   90.00
#
_symmetry.space_group_name_H-M   'P 1'
#
loop_
_entity.id
_entity.type
_entity.pdbx_description
1 polymer ?
#
loop_
_entity_poly.entity_id
_entity_poly.type
_entity_poly.pdbx_seq_one_letter_code
_entity_poly.pdbx_strand_id
1 'polypeptide(L)' 'MRKNEVGAALLESDEGVVAGDEVRTTGKVMEVPVGPELIGRVVNALGQP' A
#
# COMPACT_ATOMS: atom_id res chain seq x y z
N MET A 1 0.24 19.12 10.83
CA MET A 1 1.28 18.08 10.66
C MET A 1 2.56 18.59 11.27
N ARG A 2 3.20 17.83 12.17
CA ARG A 2 4.52 18.19 12.71
C ARG A 2 5.54 18.17 11.57
N LYS A 3 6.49 19.10 11.58
CA LYS A 3 7.39 19.37 10.43
C LYS A 3 8.33 18.23 10.03
N ASN A 4 8.39 17.13 10.78
CA ASN A 4 9.30 16.01 10.53
C ASN A 4 8.60 14.64 10.63
N GLU A 5 7.27 14.61 10.57
CA GLU A 5 6.49 13.37 10.65
C GLU A 5 5.72 13.16 9.35
N VAL A 6 5.75 11.94 8.82
CA VAL A 6 4.94 11.52 7.68
C VAL A 6 3.84 10.60 8.18
N GLY A 7 2.59 10.93 7.87
CA GLY A 7 1.46 10.04 8.11
C GLY A 7 1.28 9.11 6.91
N ALA A 8 1.14 7.80 7.18
CA ALA A 8 0.80 6.80 6.18
C ALA A 8 -0.43 6.01 6.63
N ALA A 9 -1.22 5.54 5.67
CA ALA A 9 -2.31 4.61 5.91
C ALA A 9 -1.86 3.20 5.53
N LEU A 10 -2.09 2.22 6.42
CA LEU A 10 -1.87 0.81 6.13
C LEU A 10 -3.03 0.32 5.24
N LEU A 11 -2.68 -0.28 4.10
CA LEU A 11 -3.65 -0.84 3.16
C LEU A 11 -3.93 -2.32 3.41
N GLU A 12 -3.16 -2.94 4.31
CA GLU A 12 -3.30 -4.31 4.79
C GLU A 12 -3.29 -4.34 6.33
N SER A 13 -3.20 -5.54 6.91
CA SER A 13 -3.17 -5.75 8.36
C SER A 13 -2.02 -4.97 9.03
N ASP A 14 -2.29 -4.43 10.22
CA ASP A 14 -1.27 -3.84 11.10
C ASP A 14 -0.54 -4.91 11.95
N GLU A 15 -0.92 -6.18 11.82
CA GLU A 15 -0.28 -7.29 12.53
C GLU A 15 1.23 -7.34 12.25
N GLY A 16 2.01 -7.18 13.33
CA GLY A 16 3.48 -7.21 13.27
C GLY A 16 4.13 -5.85 13.04
N VAL A 17 3.38 -4.76 12.85
CA VAL A 17 3.94 -3.40 12.78
C VAL A 17 4.24 -2.90 14.18
N VAL A 18 5.52 -2.59 14.45
CA VAL A 18 5.98 -2.13 15.77
C VAL A 18 6.75 -0.82 15.66
N ALA A 19 6.71 -0.01 16.72
CA ALA A 19 7.47 1.22 16.79
C ALA A 19 8.99 0.93 16.70
N GLY A 20 9.66 1.56 15.73
CA GLY A 20 11.09 1.37 15.48
C GLY A 20 11.39 0.56 14.21
N ASP A 21 10.38 -0.02 13.57
CA ASP A 21 10.55 -0.72 12.30
C ASP A 21 11.06 0.22 11.20
N GLU A 22 12.00 -0.28 10.39
CA GLU A 22 12.54 0.46 9.27
C GLU A 22 11.54 0.45 8.11
N VAL A 23 11.03 1.63 7.75
CA VAL A 23 10.13 1.82 6.62
C VAL A 23 10.86 2.49 5.46
N ARG A 24 10.48 2.12 4.23
CA ARG A 24 11.05 2.70 3.00
C ARG A 24 9.94 3.10 2.05
N THR A 25 10.12 4.22 1.38
CA THR A 25 9.22 4.66 0.31
C THR A 25 9.46 3.82 -0.95
N THR A 26 8.40 3.51 -1.69
CA THR A 26 8.51 2.78 -2.97
C THR A 26 9.04 3.66 -4.12
N GLY A 27 9.14 4.98 -3.93
CA GLY A 27 9.58 5.93 -4.96
C GLY A 27 8.57 6.14 -6.09
N LYS A 28 7.38 5.55 -5.97
CA LYS A 28 6.30 5.63 -6.97
C LYS A 28 5.04 6.20 -6.33
N VAL A 29 4.25 6.90 -7.12
CA VAL A 29 2.88 7.26 -6.74
C VAL A 29 2.05 5.98 -6.69
N MET A 30 1.10 5.90 -5.76
CA MET A 30 0.20 4.77 -5.63
C MET A 30 -0.50 4.47 -6.97
N GLU A 31 -0.26 3.28 -7.51
CA GLU A 31 -0.77 2.81 -8.79
C GLU A 31 -1.40 1.43 -8.59
N VAL A 32 -2.44 1.12 -9.38
CA VAL A 32 -3.10 -0.18 -9.41
C VAL A 32 -3.02 -0.69 -10.85
N PRO A 33 -2.56 -1.93 -11.10
CA PRO A 33 -2.50 -2.48 -12.45
C PRO A 33 -3.91 -2.58 -13.03
N VAL A 34 -4.03 -2.29 -14.33
CA VAL A 34 -5.30 -2.40 -15.07
C VAL A 34 -5.04 -3.08 -16.42
N GLY A 35 -5.96 -3.94 -16.86
CA GLY A 35 -5.86 -4.61 -18.14
C GLY A 35 -6.86 -5.75 -18.34
N PRO A 36 -6.90 -6.35 -19.55
CA PRO A 36 -7.81 -7.47 -19.87
C PRO A 36 -7.64 -8.69 -18.96
N GLU A 37 -6.47 -8.87 -18.36
CA GLU A 37 -6.15 -9.92 -17.41
C GLU A 37 -6.97 -9.86 -16.11
N LEU A 38 -7.59 -8.72 -15.80
CA LEU A 38 -8.47 -8.54 -14.66
C LEU A 38 -9.92 -8.93 -14.95
N ILE A 39 -10.29 -9.13 -16.22
CA ILE A 39 -11.67 -9.46 -16.60
C ILE A 39 -12.02 -10.85 -16.04
N GLY A 40 -13.07 -10.89 -15.22
CA GLY A 40 -13.53 -12.12 -14.57
C GLY A 40 -12.78 -12.51 -13.30
N ARG A 41 -11.88 -11.66 -12.80
CA ARG A 41 -11.20 -11.84 -11.51
C ARG A 41 -11.83 -10.94 -10.45
N VAL A 42 -11.91 -11.43 -9.23
CA VAL A 42 -12.16 -10.60 -8.05
C VAL A 42 -10.78 -10.20 -7.53
N VAL A 43 -10.54 -8.90 -7.40
CA VAL A 43 -9.24 -8.36 -6.95
C VAL A 43 -9.44 -7.40 -5.79
N ASN A 44 -8.41 -7.24 -4.96
CA ASN A 44 -8.40 -6.27 -3.87
C ASN A 44 -8.07 -4.84 -4.37
N ALA A 45 -8.06 -3.86 -3.45
CA ALA A 45 -7.77 -2.46 -3.77
C ALA A 45 -6.35 -2.19 -4.30
N LEU A 46 -5.44 -3.15 -4.17
CA LEU A 46 -4.07 -3.10 -4.71
C LEU A 46 -3.94 -3.79 -6.08
N GLY A 47 -5.04 -4.34 -6.62
CA GLY A 47 -5.03 -5.08 -7.89
C GLY A 47 -4.43 -6.48 -7.79
N GLN A 48 -4.33 -7.02 -6.58
CA GLN A 48 -3.94 -8.42 -6.36
C GLN A 48 -5.21 -9.31 -6.39
N PRO A 49 -5.17 -10.46 -7.09
CA PRO A 49 -6.28 -11.40 -7.17
C PRO A 49 -6.53 -12.19 -5.88
#